data_AF-A0A377M367-F1
#
_entry.id   AF-A0A377M367-F1
#
_cell.length_a   1.000
_cell.length_b   1.000
_cell.length_c   1.000
_cell.angle_alpha   90.00
_cell.angle_beta   90.00
_cell.angle_gamma   90.00
#
_symmetry.space_group_name_H-M   'P 1'
#
loop_
_entity.id
_entity.type
_entity.pdbx_description
1 polymer ?
#
loop_
_entity_poly.entity_id
_entity_poly.type
_entity_poly.pdbx_seq_one_letter_code
_entity_poly.pdbx_strand_id
1 'polypeptide(L)'
;MIAGGELNKRQLAELKKALASMELPPKKRQRLLWRMAKYGVIAAAKRNVRNQETPDGEGWEGRKTKRKGKMLRNMPKLLHIREMPEIQAVRIYLQGGGYRNGETPVPAGTVGYSQQNGMRVRVSRASQPGKAQAGKTATAAQGKNCVRWATGCAGGSAGKSPLSGK
;
A
#
# COMPACT_ATOMS: atom_id res chain seq x y z
N MET A 1 -14.28 -10.93 -17.52
CA MET A 1 -14.43 -10.54 -16.11
C MET A 1 -13.24 -11.07 -15.32
N ILE A 2 -12.33 -10.17 -14.93
CA ILE A 2 -11.05 -10.48 -14.28
C ILE A 2 -11.32 -10.78 -12.81
N ALA A 3 -11.28 -12.05 -12.42
CA ALA A 3 -11.43 -12.47 -11.02
C ALA A 3 -10.05 -12.63 -10.40
N GLY A 4 -9.68 -11.70 -9.50
CA GLY A 4 -8.46 -11.79 -8.70
C GLY A 4 -7.17 -11.52 -9.48
N GLY A 5 -7.02 -10.35 -10.12
CA GLY A 5 -5.78 -9.94 -10.82
C GLY A 5 -5.39 -10.80 -12.04
N GLU A 6 -6.08 -11.92 -12.26
CA GLU A 6 -5.94 -12.84 -13.37
C GLU A 6 -7.12 -12.63 -14.33
N LEU A 7 -6.85 -12.71 -15.64
CA LEU A 7 -7.91 -12.95 -16.63
C LEU A 7 -8.80 -14.09 -16.12
N ASN A 8 -10.12 -14.01 -16.30
CA ASN A 8 -11.03 -15.11 -15.96
C ASN A 8 -10.38 -16.42 -16.40
N LYS A 9 -10.30 -17.44 -15.54
CA LYS A 9 -9.62 -18.70 -15.88
C LYS A 9 -10.08 -19.27 -17.24
N ARG A 10 -11.35 -19.05 -17.61
CA ARG A 10 -11.90 -19.34 -18.93
C ARG A 10 -11.29 -18.49 -20.05
N GLN A 11 -11.27 -17.16 -19.88
CA GLN A 11 -10.64 -16.23 -20.83
C GLN A 11 -9.14 -16.48 -21.00
N LEU A 12 -8.44 -16.86 -19.92
CA LEU A 12 -7.02 -17.21 -19.95
C LEU A 12 -6.79 -18.51 -20.73
N ALA A 13 -7.65 -19.52 -20.53
CA ALA A 13 -7.60 -20.77 -21.28
C ALA A 13 -7.90 -20.55 -22.78
N GLU A 14 -8.90 -19.75 -23.11
CA GLU A 14 -9.22 -19.37 -24.49
C GLU A 14 -8.06 -18.62 -25.14
N LEU A 15 -7.45 -17.68 -24.43
CA LEU A 15 -6.29 -16.93 -24.92
C LEU A 15 -5.08 -17.83 -25.13
N LYS A 16 -4.83 -18.81 -24.24
CA LYS A 16 -3.80 -19.82 -24.43
C LYS A 16 -4.07 -20.70 -25.66
N LYS A 17 -5.32 -21.13 -25.86
CA LYS A 17 -5.73 -21.91 -27.04
C LYS A 17 -5.54 -21.11 -28.33
N ALA A 18 -5.97 -19.85 -28.35
CA ALA A 18 -5.79 -18.95 -29.49
C ALA A 18 -4.31 -18.68 -29.78
N LEU A 19 -3.46 -18.54 -28.75
CA LEU A 19 -2.02 -18.39 -28.94
C LEU A 19 -1.35 -19.67 -29.45
N ALA A 20 -1.83 -20.84 -29.01
CA ALA A 20 -1.35 -22.13 -29.51
C ALA A 20 -1.73 -22.35 -30.97
N SER A 21 -2.94 -21.95 -31.37
CA SER A 21 -3.42 -22.11 -32.75
C SER A 21 -2.75 -21.17 -33.76
N MET A 22 -2.10 -20.09 -33.31
CA MET A 22 -1.45 -19.12 -34.21
C MET A 22 -0.07 -19.56 -34.72
N GLU A 23 0.44 -20.75 -34.35
CA GLU A 23 1.75 -21.31 -34.77
C GLU A 23 2.90 -20.29 -34.86
N LEU A 24 2.94 -19.32 -33.92
CA LEU A 24 3.91 -18.25 -33.98
C LEU A 24 5.30 -18.75 -33.54
N PRO A 25 6.38 -18.31 -34.22
CA PRO A 25 7.75 -18.47 -33.72
C PRO A 25 7.90 -17.88 -32.30
N PRO A 26 8.74 -18.47 -31.44
CA PRO A 26 8.81 -18.12 -30.02
C PRO A 26 9.10 -16.64 -29.77
N LYS A 27 9.98 -16.02 -30.58
CA LYS A 27 10.28 -14.58 -30.50
C LYS A 27 9.06 -13.69 -30.82
N LYS A 28 8.25 -14.06 -31.81
CA LYS A 28 7.03 -13.30 -32.17
C LYS A 28 5.95 -13.46 -31.11
N ARG A 29 5.81 -14.66 -30.55
CA ARG A 29 4.90 -14.95 -29.43
C ARG A 29 5.26 -14.12 -28.19
N GLN A 30 6.54 -14.08 -27.81
CA GLN A 30 7.00 -13.29 -26.67
C GLN A 30 6.72 -11.79 -26.87
N ARG A 31 6.99 -11.26 -28.08
CA ARG A 31 6.70 -9.87 -28.43
C ARG A 31 5.19 -9.57 -28.39
N LEU A 32 4.35 -10.49 -28.84
CA LEU A 32 2.89 -10.36 -28.77
C LEU A 32 2.43 -10.30 -27.30
N LEU A 33 2.90 -11.22 -26.46
CA LEU A 33 2.60 -11.23 -25.03
C LEU A 33 3.02 -9.93 -24.34
N TRP A 34 4.21 -9.42 -24.67
CA TRP A 34 4.67 -8.13 -24.16
C TRP A 34 3.76 -6.98 -24.59
N ARG A 35 3.34 -6.95 -25.86
CA ARG A 35 2.42 -5.91 -26.38
C ARG A 35 1.05 -6.00 -25.69
N MET A 36 0.52 -7.20 -25.49
CA MET A 36 -0.74 -7.40 -24.77
C MET A 36 -0.64 -6.94 -23.31
N ALA A 37 0.46 -7.27 -22.63
CA ALA A 37 0.70 -6.81 -21.26
C ALA A 37 0.82 -5.28 -21.19
N LYS A 38 1.61 -4.67 -22.08
CA LYS A 38 1.90 -3.23 -22.07
C LYS A 38 0.71 -2.37 -22.50
N TYR A 39 0.10 -2.70 -23.63
CA TYR A 39 -0.93 -1.86 -24.27
C TYR A 39 -2.35 -2.32 -23.95
N GLY A 40 -2.55 -3.58 -23.61
CA GLY A 40 -3.85 -4.08 -23.15
C GLY A 40 -3.97 -3.91 -21.63
N VAL A 41 -3.28 -4.78 -20.90
CA VAL A 41 -3.49 -4.94 -19.45
C VAL A 41 -3.09 -3.69 -18.67
N ILE A 42 -1.87 -3.17 -18.86
CA ILE A 42 -1.40 -2.00 -18.09
C ILE A 42 -2.17 -0.73 -18.47
N ALA A 43 -2.49 -0.53 -19.75
CA ALA A 43 -3.25 0.64 -20.16
C ALA A 43 -4.68 0.63 -19.59
N ALA A 44 -5.35 -0.53 -19.65
CA ALA A 44 -6.67 -0.71 -19.04
C ALA A 44 -6.60 -0.51 -17.52
N ALA A 45 -5.62 -1.11 -16.83
CA ALA A 45 -5.43 -0.92 -15.39
C ALA A 45 -5.19 0.55 -15.03
N LYS A 46 -4.36 1.28 -15.80
CA LYS A 46 -4.15 2.73 -15.64
C LYS A 46 -5.44 3.52 -15.76
N ARG A 47 -6.27 3.19 -16.76
CA ARG A 47 -7.56 3.84 -17.00
C ARG A 47 -8.51 3.58 -15.83
N ASN A 48 -8.67 2.32 -15.44
CA ASN A 48 -9.56 1.89 -14.36
C ASN A 48 -9.17 2.54 -13.03
N VAL A 49 -7.88 2.56 -12.68
CA VAL A 49 -7.42 3.25 -11.45
C VAL A 49 -7.60 4.76 -11.54
N ARG A 50 -7.39 5.40 -12.70
CA ARG A 50 -7.62 6.84 -12.88
C ARG A 50 -9.10 7.20 -12.71
N ASN A 51 -9.98 6.34 -13.22
CA ASN A 51 -11.42 6.50 -13.13
C ASN A 51 -11.96 6.08 -11.76
N GLN A 52 -11.21 5.27 -11.00
CA GLN A 52 -11.68 4.57 -9.79
C GLN A 52 -12.81 3.62 -10.14
N GLU A 53 -12.60 2.80 -11.16
CA GLU A 53 -13.57 1.82 -11.66
C GLU A 53 -12.96 0.42 -11.54
N THR A 54 -13.80 -0.57 -11.27
CA THR A 54 -13.44 -1.98 -11.42
C THR A 54 -13.29 -2.29 -12.91
N PRO A 55 -12.65 -3.42 -13.28
CA PRO A 55 -12.60 -3.87 -14.67
C PRO A 55 -13.97 -4.04 -15.32
N ASP A 56 -15.02 -4.22 -14.51
CA ASP A 56 -16.40 -4.41 -14.95
C ASP A 56 -17.18 -3.08 -15.03
N GLY A 57 -16.53 -1.96 -14.69
CA GLY A 57 -17.09 -0.60 -14.82
C GLY A 57 -17.77 -0.07 -13.56
N GLU A 58 -17.77 -0.81 -12.46
CA GLU A 58 -18.33 -0.35 -11.19
C GLU A 58 -17.40 0.65 -10.50
N GLY A 59 -17.93 1.76 -10.00
CA GLY A 59 -17.15 2.74 -9.25
C GLY A 59 -16.64 2.17 -7.92
N TRP A 60 -15.38 2.48 -7.57
CA TRP A 60 -14.82 2.13 -6.26
C TRP A 60 -15.53 2.89 -5.15
N GLU A 61 -15.60 2.27 -3.98
CA GLU A 61 -16.04 2.97 -2.77
C GLU A 61 -15.18 4.23 -2.53
N GLY A 62 -15.84 5.30 -2.11
CA GLY A 62 -15.17 6.53 -1.71
C GLY A 62 -14.27 6.32 -0.49
N ARG A 63 -13.33 7.25 -0.28
CA ARG A 63 -12.49 7.24 0.93
C ARG A 63 -13.36 7.32 2.18
N LYS A 64 -13.11 6.43 3.15
CA LYS A 64 -13.71 6.48 4.50
C LYS A 64 -13.24 7.68 5.36
N THR A 65 -12.32 8.51 4.85
CA THR A 65 -11.78 9.69 5.55
C THR A 65 -12.46 10.96 5.05
N LYS A 66 -12.48 12.04 5.87
CA LYS A 66 -13.02 13.36 5.50
C LYS A 66 -12.38 14.01 4.25
N ARG A 67 -11.28 13.47 3.71
CA ARG A 67 -10.58 14.00 2.53
C ARG A 67 -11.19 13.48 1.23
N LYS A 68 -11.67 14.38 0.37
CA LYS A 68 -12.36 14.08 -0.90
C LYS A 68 -11.44 13.77 -2.10
N GLY A 69 -10.33 13.07 -1.90
CA GLY A 69 -9.38 12.74 -2.97
C GLY A 69 -9.58 11.34 -3.59
N LYS A 70 -9.23 11.14 -4.86
CA LYS A 70 -9.21 9.78 -5.47
C LYS A 70 -8.18 8.88 -4.79
N MET A 71 -8.42 7.58 -4.68
CA MET A 71 -7.48 6.63 -4.06
C MET A 71 -6.33 6.28 -5.01
N LEU A 72 -5.13 6.07 -4.46
CA LEU A 72 -4.02 5.39 -5.15
C LEU A 72 -3.62 5.91 -6.55
N ARG A 73 -3.70 7.22 -6.80
CA ARG A 73 -3.35 7.85 -8.11
C ARG A 73 -1.96 7.51 -8.64
N ASN A 74 -1.01 7.25 -7.74
CA ASN A 74 0.38 6.95 -8.12
C ASN A 74 0.65 5.46 -8.37
N MET A 75 -0.27 4.57 -7.99
CA MET A 75 -0.09 3.12 -8.13
C MET A 75 0.17 2.68 -9.57
N PRO A 76 -0.55 3.21 -10.59
CA PRO A 76 -0.35 2.74 -11.95
C PRO A 76 1.02 3.10 -12.56
N LYS A 77 1.75 4.04 -11.94
CA LYS A 77 3.13 4.36 -12.33
C LYS A 77 4.14 3.31 -11.85
N LEU A 78 3.74 2.46 -10.92
CA LEU A 78 4.57 1.47 -10.24
C LEU A 78 4.36 0.05 -10.79
N LEU A 79 3.58 -0.08 -11.87
CA LEU A 79 3.39 -1.35 -12.58
C LEU A 79 4.56 -1.57 -13.53
N HIS A 80 5.32 -2.63 -13.27
CA HIS A 80 6.45 -3.06 -14.09
C HIS A 80 6.15 -4.39 -14.79
N ILE A 81 6.77 -4.55 -15.96
CA ILE A 81 6.70 -5.75 -16.78
C ILE A 81 8.08 -6.40 -16.72
N ARG A 82 8.13 -7.70 -16.40
CA ARG A 82 9.31 -8.55 -16.60
C ARG A 82 8.99 -9.62 -17.61
N GLU A 83 9.81 -9.72 -18.64
CA GLU A 83 9.76 -10.83 -19.59
C GLU A 83 10.41 -12.08 -18.97
N MET A 84 9.79 -13.23 -19.17
CA MET A 84 10.30 -14.54 -18.75
C MET A 84 10.33 -15.45 -19.98
N PRO A 85 11.41 -15.39 -20.78
CA PRO A 85 11.48 -16.08 -22.06
C PRO A 85 11.49 -17.61 -21.93
N GLU A 86 12.05 -18.14 -20.83
CA GLU A 86 12.15 -19.58 -20.55
C GLU A 86 10.78 -20.28 -20.57
N ILE A 87 9.78 -19.66 -19.95
CA ILE A 87 8.41 -20.18 -19.90
C ILE A 87 7.46 -19.45 -20.85
N GLN A 88 8.00 -18.63 -21.77
CA GLN A 88 7.25 -17.81 -22.73
C GLN A 88 6.13 -17.01 -22.05
N ALA A 89 6.45 -16.36 -20.93
CA ALA A 89 5.48 -15.62 -20.13
C ALA A 89 5.94 -14.19 -19.85
N VAL A 90 5.00 -13.39 -19.39
CA VAL A 90 5.22 -12.02 -18.95
C VAL A 90 4.67 -11.87 -17.54
N ARG A 91 5.52 -11.44 -16.62
CA ARG A 91 5.13 -11.16 -15.23
C ARG A 91 4.87 -9.67 -15.06
N ILE A 92 3.66 -9.34 -14.62
CA ILE A 92 3.29 -7.98 -14.20
C ILE A 92 3.41 -7.92 -12.69
N TYR A 93 4.10 -6.91 -12.16
CA TYR A 93 4.30 -6.76 -10.73
C TYR A 93 4.37 -5.28 -10.34
N LEU A 94 4.11 -5.02 -9.05
CA LEU A 94 4.27 -3.70 -8.47
C LEU A 94 5.66 -3.58 -7.86
N GLN A 95 6.42 -2.57 -8.27
CA GLN A 95 7.76 -2.30 -7.75
C GLN A 95 7.89 -0.85 -7.29
N GLY A 96 8.69 -0.63 -6.25
CA GLY A 96 8.94 0.69 -5.70
C GLY A 96 7.75 1.20 -4.89
N GLY A 97 7.50 2.51 -4.99
CA GLY A 97 6.49 3.19 -4.20
C GLY A 97 6.96 3.47 -2.77
N GLY A 98 6.90 4.74 -2.39
CA GLY A 98 7.11 5.18 -1.01
C GLY A 98 5.81 5.71 -0.44
N TYR A 99 4.80 4.85 -0.30
CA TYR A 99 3.55 5.27 0.32
C TYR A 99 3.84 5.60 1.79
N ARG A 100 3.79 6.88 2.13
CA ARG A 100 4.10 7.35 3.49
C ARG A 100 2.96 6.93 4.43
N ASN A 101 3.26 5.98 5.31
CA ASN A 101 2.39 5.59 6.41
C ASN A 101 3.20 5.62 7.72
N GLY A 102 3.55 6.83 8.15
CA GLY A 102 4.47 7.05 9.29
C GLY A 102 5.93 7.21 8.86
N GLU A 103 6.85 6.83 9.73
CA GLU A 103 8.31 6.99 9.52
C GLU A 103 8.85 6.03 8.46
N THR A 104 8.22 4.86 8.25
CA THR A 104 8.64 3.88 7.26
C THR A 104 7.77 3.94 5.99
N PRO A 105 8.39 4.03 4.80
CA PRO A 105 7.66 3.96 3.54
C PRO A 105 7.14 2.54 3.30
N VAL A 106 5.88 2.43 2.89
CA VAL A 106 5.25 1.15 2.55
C VAL A 106 5.47 0.83 1.06
N PRO A 107 5.98 -0.38 0.72
CA PRO A 107 6.17 -0.81 -0.66
C PRO A 107 4.84 -0.90 -1.44
N ALA A 108 4.88 -0.62 -2.74
CA ALA A 108 3.73 -0.68 -3.62
C ALA A 108 3.09 -2.07 -3.69
N GLY A 109 3.90 -3.13 -3.64
CA GLY A 109 3.42 -4.52 -3.61
C GLY A 109 2.51 -4.79 -2.41
N THR A 110 2.91 -4.34 -1.22
CA THR A 110 2.11 -4.45 0.00
C THR A 110 0.79 -3.67 -0.10
N VAL A 111 0.84 -2.46 -0.64
CA VAL A 111 -0.38 -1.64 -0.84
C VAL A 111 -1.31 -2.28 -1.87
N GLY A 112 -0.79 -2.83 -2.97
CA GLY A 112 -1.61 -3.53 -3.96
C GLY A 112 -2.26 -4.79 -3.39
N TYR A 113 -1.48 -5.60 -2.66
CA TYR A 113 -1.98 -6.81 -2.02
C TYR A 113 -3.10 -6.52 -1.00
N SER A 114 -2.86 -5.54 -0.12
CA SER A 114 -3.84 -5.13 0.89
C SER A 114 -5.13 -4.56 0.32
N GLN A 115 -5.10 -3.95 -0.87
CA GLN A 115 -6.30 -3.46 -1.55
C GLN A 115 -7.10 -4.60 -2.17
N GLN A 116 -6.42 -5.56 -2.81
CA GLN A 116 -7.09 -6.67 -3.49
C GLN A 116 -7.72 -7.65 -2.51
N ASN A 117 -7.01 -8.00 -1.43
CA ASN A 117 -7.42 -9.06 -0.50
C ASN A 117 -8.01 -8.51 0.82
N GLY A 118 -7.99 -7.19 0.99
CA GLY A 118 -8.20 -6.57 2.29
C GLY A 118 -6.98 -6.74 3.20
N MET A 119 -6.88 -5.88 4.22
CA MET A 119 -5.85 -6.00 5.25
C MET A 119 -6.43 -5.61 6.60
N ARG A 120 -6.25 -6.48 7.59
CA ARG A 120 -6.61 -6.23 8.98
C ARG A 120 -5.34 -6.13 9.80
N VAL A 121 -5.11 -4.96 10.40
CA VAL A 121 -3.97 -4.73 11.29
C VAL A 121 -4.49 -4.47 12.70
N ARG A 122 -3.98 -5.21 13.69
CA ARG A 122 -4.23 -4.94 15.11
C ARG A 122 -3.11 -4.06 15.64
N VAL A 123 -3.41 -2.79 15.89
CA VAL A 123 -2.44 -1.87 16.49
C VAL A 123 -2.64 -1.86 18.01
N SER A 124 -1.59 -2.17 18.75
CA SER A 124 -1.58 -2.12 20.22
C SER A 124 -0.73 -0.94 20.71
N ARG A 125 -1.03 -0.42 21.92
CA ARG A 125 -0.25 0.69 22.49
C ARG A 125 1.22 0.32 22.72
N ALA A 126 1.52 -0.95 23.02
CA ALA A 126 2.89 -1.45 23.15
C ALA A 126 3.66 -1.42 21.82
N SER A 127 2.98 -1.64 20.69
CA SER A 127 3.59 -1.62 19.34
C SER A 127 3.83 -0.23 18.76
N GLN A 128 3.40 0.83 19.46
CA GLN A 128 3.62 2.23 19.06
C GLN A 128 4.15 2.99 20.28
N PRO A 129 5.41 2.75 20.70
CA PRO A 129 5.99 3.51 21.79
C PRO A 129 6.00 4.98 21.39
N GLY A 130 5.26 5.81 22.13
CA GLY A 130 5.30 7.25 21.94
C GLY A 130 6.73 7.75 22.13
N LYS A 131 7.16 8.75 21.35
CA LYS A 131 8.46 9.38 21.56
C LYS A 131 8.53 9.90 23.00
N ALA A 132 9.36 9.29 23.83
CA ALA A 132 9.66 9.82 25.15
C ALA A 132 10.34 11.18 24.94
N GLN A 133 9.68 12.24 25.39
CA GLN A 133 10.25 13.58 25.32
C GLN A 133 11.24 13.71 26.48
N ALA A 134 12.50 13.30 26.22
CA ALA A 134 13.59 13.43 27.17
C ALA A 134 13.67 14.91 27.62
N GLY A 135 13.63 15.13 28.95
CA GLY A 135 13.74 16.46 29.55
C GLY A 135 12.42 17.20 29.82
N LYS A 136 11.24 16.64 29.51
CA LYS A 136 9.96 17.27 29.91
C LYS A 136 9.44 16.68 31.21
N THR A 137 9.18 17.55 32.19
CA THR A 137 8.49 17.19 33.43
C THR A 137 7.03 16.82 33.14
N ALA A 138 6.50 15.86 33.90
CA ALA A 138 5.10 15.47 33.78
C ALA A 138 4.18 16.66 34.12
N THR A 139 3.13 16.90 33.32
CA THR A 139 2.13 17.92 33.66
C THR A 139 1.37 17.52 34.93
N ALA A 140 0.84 18.50 35.68
CA ALA A 140 0.12 18.25 36.94
C ALA A 140 -1.03 17.24 36.81
N ALA A 141 -1.73 17.21 35.67
CA ALA A 141 -2.77 16.22 35.38
C ALA A 141 -2.21 14.80 35.18
N GLN A 142 -1.05 14.68 34.53
CA GLN A 142 -0.35 13.40 34.35
C GLN A 142 0.20 12.89 35.68
N GLY A 143 0.76 13.77 36.52
CA GLY A 143 1.24 13.43 37.87
C GLY A 143 0.13 12.89 38.78
N LYS A 144 -1.04 13.54 38.81
CA LYS A 144 -2.22 13.04 39.55
C LYS A 144 -2.67 11.65 39.07
N ASN A 145 -2.62 11.42 37.76
CA ASN A 145 -2.94 10.10 37.20
C ASN A 145 -1.87 9.06 37.57
N CYS A 146 -0.60 9.42 37.73
CA CYS A 146 0.42 8.48 38.20
C CYS A 146 0.21 8.05 39.66
N VAL A 147 -0.16 8.99 40.54
CA VAL A 147 -0.49 8.69 41.95
C VAL A 147 -1.69 7.74 42.04
N ARG A 148 -2.69 7.92 41.16
CA ARG A 148 -3.89 7.06 41.12
C ARG A 148 -3.60 5.61 40.69
N TRP A 149 -2.56 5.37 39.90
CA TRP A 149 -2.28 4.05 39.30
C TRP A 149 -1.01 3.37 39.86
N ALA A 150 -0.37 3.97 40.88
CA ALA A 150 0.83 3.44 41.54
C ALA A 150 1.98 3.02 40.59
N THR A 151 2.03 3.60 39.38
CA THR A 151 3.12 3.38 38.42
C THR A 151 4.15 4.50 38.54
N GLY A 152 5.40 4.14 38.86
CA GLY A 152 6.48 5.07 39.12
C GLY A 152 6.85 5.95 37.92
N CYS A 153 6.69 7.26 38.07
CA CYS A 153 7.31 8.27 37.22
C CYS A 153 8.32 9.04 38.06
N ALA A 154 9.59 9.04 37.64
CA ALA A 154 10.66 9.78 38.31
C ALA A 154 10.33 11.28 38.33
N GLY A 155 10.02 11.81 39.52
CA GLY A 155 9.75 13.21 39.75
C GLY A 155 11.05 14.01 39.79
N GLY A 156 11.27 14.86 38.80
CA GLY A 156 12.26 15.93 38.88
C GLY A 156 11.70 17.07 39.73
N SER A 157 12.41 17.40 40.80
CA SER A 157 12.14 18.48 41.75
C SER A 157 11.86 19.82 41.06
N ALA A 158 10.73 20.45 41.41
CA ALA A 158 10.47 21.84 41.10
C ALA A 158 11.56 22.73 41.73
N GLY A 159 12.35 23.39 40.89
CA GLY A 159 13.32 24.39 41.33
C GLY A 159 12.61 25.52 42.07
N LYS A 160 12.88 25.64 43.38
CA LYS A 160 12.64 26.87 44.13
C LYS A 160 13.67 27.89 43.64
N SER A 161 13.23 28.92 42.94
CA SER A 161 14.03 30.13 42.73
C SER A 161 14.36 30.73 44.10
N PRO A 162 15.64 30.96 44.45
CA PRO A 162 15.94 31.71 45.65
C PRO A 162 15.60 33.18 45.38
N LEU A 163 14.69 33.71 46.17
CA LEU A 163 14.53 35.14 46.41
C LEU A 163 15.88 35.67 46.91
N SER A 164 16.63 36.36 46.06
CA SER A 164 17.77 37.18 46.50
C SER A 164 17.24 38.57 46.77
N GLY A 165 16.97 38.85 48.05
CA GLY A 165 16.81 40.20 48.56
C GLY A 165 18.11 40.66 49.22
N LYS A 166 18.69 41.74 48.70
CA LYS A 166 19.19 42.95 49.38
C LYS A 166 19.96 43.79 48.38
#